data_AF-A0A182K9U8-F1
#
_entry.id   AF-A0A182K9U8-F1
#
_cell.length_a   1.000
_cell.length_b   1.000
_cell.length_c   1.000
_cell.angle_alpha   90.00
_cell.angle_beta   90.00
_cell.angle_gamma   90.00
#
_symmetry.space_group_name_H-M   'P 1'
#
loop_
_entity.id
_entity.type
_entity.pdbx_description
1 polymer ?
#
loop_
_entity_poly.entity_id
_entity_poly.type
_entity_poly.pdbx_seq_one_letter_code
_entity_poly.pdbx_strand_id
1 'polypeptide(L)'
;MRAPYSLTDDIEIQATPGHTLSCVTVLVAKSNLSAPDGLPVAIVGDLFERQQDIDDERLWLDAGSENPRAQRTHRARIANLADWIIPGHGGPFRVDTAVREKLKQQAQQAQQEPSNDGDGI
;
A
#
# COMPACT_ATOMS: atom_id res chain seq x y z
N MET A 1 15.45 1.16 -7.59
CA MET A 1 14.17 1.81 -7.26
C MET A 1 14.20 3.24 -7.80
N ARG A 2 13.09 3.75 -8.33
CA ARG A 2 13.00 5.18 -8.68
C ARG A 2 12.88 5.98 -7.38
N ALA A 3 13.56 7.12 -7.31
CA ALA A 3 13.44 8.03 -6.18
C ALA A 3 12.01 8.60 -6.10
N PRO A 4 11.53 8.94 -4.91
CA PRO A 4 10.26 9.66 -4.76
C PRO A 4 10.29 10.99 -5.51
N TYR A 5 9.12 11.48 -5.91
CA TYR A 5 8.98 12.77 -6.56
C TYR A 5 8.35 13.77 -5.60
N SER A 6 9.13 14.74 -5.11
CA SER A 6 8.64 15.81 -4.25
C SER A 6 7.81 16.82 -5.06
N LEU A 7 6.55 16.99 -4.70
CA LEU A 7 5.68 18.04 -5.27
C LEU A 7 5.88 19.37 -4.53
N THR A 8 5.98 19.30 -3.21
CA THR A 8 6.25 20.42 -2.29
C THR A 8 7.03 19.90 -1.08
N ASP A 9 7.36 20.77 -0.12
CA ASP A 9 8.00 20.37 1.14
C ASP A 9 7.12 19.41 1.98
N ASP A 10 5.81 19.42 1.78
CA ASP A 10 4.84 18.63 2.56
C ASP A 10 4.16 17.51 1.75
N ILE A 11 4.43 17.41 0.44
CA ILE A 11 3.76 16.46 -0.47
C ILE A 11 4.78 15.73 -1.33
N GLU A 12 4.76 14.40 -1.27
CA GLU A 12 5.65 13.51 -2.01
C GLU A 12 4.86 12.42 -2.75
N ILE A 13 5.28 12.06 -3.96
CA ILE A 13 4.73 10.96 -4.74
C ILE A 13 5.69 9.77 -4.71
N GLN A 14 5.14 8.61 -4.38
CA GLN A 14 5.82 7.31 -4.34
C GLN A 14 5.27 6.41 -5.43
N ALA A 15 6.15 5.76 -6.22
CA ALA A 15 5.71 4.68 -7.09
C ALA A 15 5.27 3.47 -6.27
N THR A 16 4.07 2.95 -6.52
CA THR A 16 3.48 1.81 -5.81
C THR A 16 2.77 0.86 -6.77
N PRO A 17 3.48 0.28 -7.76
CA PRO A 17 2.88 -0.65 -8.71
C PRO A 17 2.33 -1.90 -8.00
N GLY A 18 1.21 -2.41 -8.50
CA GLY A 18 0.51 -3.53 -7.88
C GLY A 18 -0.87 -3.72 -8.49
N HIS A 19 -1.83 -2.90 -8.06
CA HIS A 19 -3.19 -2.92 -8.63
C HIS A 19 -3.15 -2.66 -10.14
N THR A 20 -2.47 -1.59 -10.54
CA THR A 20 -1.90 -1.45 -11.88
C THR A 20 -0.39 -1.22 -11.77
N LEU A 21 0.33 -1.44 -12.88
CA LEU A 21 1.77 -1.17 -12.96
C LEU A 21 2.12 0.33 -12.94
N SER A 22 1.13 1.22 -13.03
CA SER A 22 1.30 2.69 -13.01
C SER A 22 0.83 3.35 -11.71
N CYS A 23 0.33 2.58 -10.73
CA CYS A 23 -0.13 3.09 -9.46
C CYS A 23 0.95 3.89 -8.71
N VAL A 24 0.51 4.99 -8.10
CA VAL A 24 1.32 5.85 -7.23
C VAL A 24 0.57 6.13 -5.93
N THR A 25 1.33 6.43 -4.88
CA THR A 25 0.82 6.90 -3.59
C THR A 25 1.27 8.34 -3.37
N VAL A 26 0.38 9.19 -2.87
CA VAL A 26 0.71 10.54 -2.40
C VAL A 26 0.85 10.52 -0.88
N LEU A 27 2.01 10.89 -0.37
CA LEU A 27 2.25 11.10 1.06
C LEU A 27 2.10 12.59 1.37
N VAL A 28 1.26 12.90 2.36
CA VAL A 28 0.96 14.27 2.81
C VAL A 28 1.40 14.40 4.26
N ALA A 29 2.51 15.12 4.48
CA ALA A 29 3.13 15.27 5.80
C ALA A 29 2.28 16.10 6.77
N LYS A 30 1.50 17.06 6.26
CA LYS A 30 0.65 17.94 7.07
C LYS A 30 -0.77 17.97 6.55
N SER A 31 -1.70 17.47 7.36
CA SER A 31 -3.14 17.53 7.12
C SER A 31 -3.91 17.59 8.43
N ASN A 32 -5.23 17.80 8.35
CA ASN A 32 -6.13 17.76 9.51
C ASN A 32 -6.21 16.37 10.20
N LEU A 33 -5.67 15.31 9.59
CA LEU A 33 -5.56 13.98 10.19
C LEU A 33 -4.19 13.72 10.83
N SER A 34 -3.20 14.55 10.51
CA SER A 34 -1.82 14.37 10.96
C SER A 34 -1.65 14.83 12.40
N ALA A 35 -0.94 14.05 13.22
CA ALA A 35 -0.46 14.53 14.51
C ALA A 35 0.78 15.44 14.30
N PRO A 36 1.08 16.38 15.21
CA PRO A 36 2.24 17.29 15.07
C PRO A 36 3.58 16.59 14.80
N ASP A 37 3.79 15.42 15.41
CA ASP A 37 4.98 14.58 15.24
C ASP A 37 4.64 13.21 14.62
N GLY A 38 3.50 13.12 13.93
CA GLY A 38 3.00 11.89 13.32
C GLY A 38 3.65 11.59 11.97
N LEU A 39 3.42 10.37 11.49
CA LEU A 39 3.72 10.02 10.11
C LEU A 39 2.69 10.64 9.15
N PRO A 40 3.07 10.83 7.88
CA PRO A 40 2.16 11.33 6.84
C PRO A 40 0.82 10.60 6.73
N VAL A 41 -0.14 11.25 6.07
CA VAL A 41 -1.31 10.56 5.51
C VAL A 41 -0.96 10.05 4.12
N ALA A 42 -1.28 8.79 3.82
CA ALA A 42 -1.12 8.22 2.50
C ALA A 42 -2.45 8.18 1.73
N ILE A 43 -2.49 8.79 0.55
CA ILE A 43 -3.57 8.63 -0.43
C ILE A 43 -3.07 7.63 -1.47
N VAL A 44 -3.69 6.45 -1.51
CA VAL A 44 -3.05 5.27 -2.12
C VAL A 44 -3.80 4.70 -3.33
N GLY A 45 -5.01 5.19 -3.62
CA GLY A 45 -5.91 4.55 -4.58
C GLY A 45 -6.12 3.07 -4.26
N ASP A 46 -6.25 2.24 -5.28
CA ASP A 46 -6.55 0.80 -5.12
C ASP A 46 -5.33 -0.05 -4.71
N LEU A 47 -4.21 0.58 -4.29
CA LEU A 47 -3.21 -0.14 -3.50
C LEU A 47 -3.87 -0.79 -2.27
N PHE A 48 -4.84 -0.07 -1.69
CA PHE A 48 -5.81 -0.58 -0.73
C PHE A 48 -7.22 -0.33 -1.27
N GLU A 49 -8.00 -1.40 -1.37
CA GLU A 49 -9.41 -1.32 -1.75
C GLU A 49 -10.17 -0.62 -0.61
N ARG A 50 -10.02 -1.13 0.63
CA ARG A 50 -10.71 -0.64 1.84
C ARG A 50 -10.14 -1.29 3.10
N GLN A 51 -10.40 -0.73 4.28
CA GLN A 51 -9.83 -1.25 5.55
C GLN A 51 -10.02 -2.76 5.79
N GLN A 52 -11.13 -3.35 5.34
CA GLN A 52 -11.41 -4.78 5.52
C GLN A 52 -10.40 -5.66 4.77
N ASP A 53 -9.71 -5.13 3.76
CA ASP A 53 -8.72 -5.84 2.97
C ASP A 53 -7.40 -6.10 3.72
N ILE A 54 -7.24 -5.52 4.92
CA ILE A 54 -6.17 -5.86 5.86
C ILE A 54 -6.35 -7.29 6.37
N ASP A 55 -7.61 -7.68 6.61
CA ASP A 55 -7.97 -8.98 7.16
C ASP A 55 -8.35 -10.00 6.08
N ASP A 56 -8.86 -9.53 4.93
CA ASP A 56 -9.28 -10.37 3.82
C ASP A 56 -8.64 -9.90 2.50
N GLU A 57 -7.48 -10.50 2.16
CA GLU A 57 -6.75 -10.15 0.94
C GLU A 57 -7.55 -10.41 -0.35
N ARG A 58 -8.57 -11.28 -0.31
CA ARG A 58 -9.42 -11.54 -1.49
C ARG A 58 -10.08 -10.27 -2.00
N LEU A 59 -10.35 -9.31 -1.11
CA LEU A 59 -10.99 -8.05 -1.48
C LEU A 59 -10.18 -7.23 -2.48
N TRP A 60 -8.86 -7.18 -2.35
CA TRP A 60 -8.00 -6.45 -3.29
C TRP A 60 -7.46 -7.35 -4.41
N LEU A 61 -7.35 -8.66 -4.18
CA LEU A 61 -6.98 -9.64 -5.20
C LEU A 61 -8.06 -9.76 -6.27
N ASP A 62 -9.32 -9.98 -5.86
CA ASP A 62 -10.46 -10.18 -6.76
C ASP A 62 -10.87 -8.87 -7.44
N ALA A 63 -10.45 -7.72 -6.90
CA ALA A 63 -10.59 -6.40 -7.53
C ALA A 63 -9.64 -6.19 -8.74
N GLY A 64 -8.82 -7.19 -9.10
CA GLY A 64 -8.10 -7.21 -10.36
C GLY A 64 -6.66 -6.73 -10.29
N SER A 65 -5.93 -7.06 -9.21
CA SER A 65 -4.50 -6.75 -9.10
C SER A 65 -3.68 -7.28 -10.29
N GLU A 66 -3.04 -6.39 -11.05
CA GLU A 66 -2.10 -6.76 -12.13
C GLU A 66 -0.83 -7.46 -11.61
N ASN A 67 -0.35 -7.10 -10.41
CA ASN A 67 0.81 -7.72 -9.78
C ASN A 67 0.62 -7.87 -8.26
N PRO A 68 0.04 -9.00 -7.80
CA PRO A 68 -0.26 -9.21 -6.39
C PRO A 68 0.96 -9.17 -5.47
N ARG A 69 2.11 -9.69 -5.95
CA ARG A 69 3.36 -9.68 -5.19
C ARG A 69 3.89 -8.26 -4.97
N ALA A 70 3.86 -7.43 -6.01
CA ALA A 70 4.22 -6.03 -5.91
C ALA A 70 3.22 -5.27 -5.04
N GLN A 71 1.91 -5.54 -5.18
CA GLN A 71 0.87 -4.89 -4.39
C GLN A 71 1.05 -5.16 -2.90
N ARG A 72 1.26 -6.41 -2.46
CA ARG A 72 1.56 -6.73 -1.05
C ARG A 72 2.80 -6.00 -0.52
N THR A 73 3.86 -5.98 -1.33
CA THR A 73 5.11 -5.30 -0.96
C THR A 73 4.89 -3.81 -0.75
N HIS A 74 4.16 -3.15 -1.67
CA HIS A 74 3.86 -1.73 -1.55
C HIS A 74 2.84 -1.41 -0.45
N ARG A 75 1.84 -2.27 -0.22
CA ARG A 75 0.92 -2.16 0.92
C ARG A 75 1.69 -2.12 2.24
N ALA A 76 2.59 -3.09 2.48
CA ALA A 76 3.42 -3.13 3.68
C ALA A 76 4.38 -1.93 3.78
N ARG A 77 4.99 -1.51 2.66
CA ARG A 77 5.90 -0.35 2.65
C ARG A 77 5.17 0.95 2.99
N ILE A 78 4.03 1.24 2.35
CA ILE A 78 3.28 2.47 2.57
C ILE A 78 2.68 2.52 3.98
N ALA A 79 2.17 1.39 4.49
CA ALA A 79 1.70 1.32 5.87
C ALA A 79 2.81 1.66 6.87
N ASN A 80 4.08 1.35 6.57
CA ASN A 80 5.21 1.75 7.43
C ASN A 80 5.52 3.25 7.38
N LEU A 81 5.11 3.96 6.34
CA LEU A 81 5.41 5.37 6.11
C LEU A 81 4.27 6.32 6.49
N ALA A 82 3.12 5.81 6.94
CA ALA A 82 1.93 6.62 7.17
C ALA A 82 1.17 6.23 8.43
N ASP A 83 0.52 7.19 9.08
CA ASP A 83 -0.38 6.96 10.22
C ASP A 83 -1.82 6.71 9.79
N TRP A 84 -2.17 7.18 8.60
CA TRP A 84 -3.49 7.04 7.99
C TRP A 84 -3.38 6.63 6.54
N ILE A 85 -4.30 5.77 6.10
CA ILE A 85 -4.48 5.40 4.70
C ILE A 85 -5.85 5.89 4.24
N ILE A 86 -5.88 6.54 3.08
CA ILE A 86 -7.07 6.86 2.31
C ILE A 86 -7.10 5.88 1.11
N PRO A 87 -7.90 4.80 1.19
CA PRO A 87 -8.00 3.77 0.15
C PRO A 87 -8.82 4.26 -1.05
N GLY A 88 -8.83 3.48 -2.14
CA GLY A 88 -9.62 3.80 -3.33
C GLY A 88 -11.14 3.62 -3.14
N HIS A 89 -11.55 2.64 -2.34
CA HIS A 89 -12.95 2.25 -2.15
C HIS A 89 -13.35 2.12 -0.68
N GLY A 90 -13.17 3.17 0.12
CA GLY A 90 -13.61 3.17 1.51
C GLY A 90 -13.31 4.46 2.26
N GLY A 91 -13.66 4.48 3.55
CA GLY A 91 -13.28 5.57 4.44
C GLY A 91 -11.80 5.48 4.86
N PRO A 92 -11.20 6.61 5.29
CA PRO A 92 -9.84 6.61 5.84
C PRO A 92 -9.75 5.76 7.10
N PHE A 93 -8.62 5.08 7.29
CA PHE A 93 -8.37 4.25 8.48
C PHE A 93 -6.96 4.46 9.05
N ARG A 94 -6.83 4.25 10.36
CA ARG A 94 -5.54 4.34 11.07
C ARG A 94 -4.68 3.12 10.84
N VAL A 95 -3.37 3.34 10.78
CA VAL A 95 -2.35 2.30 10.63
C VAL A 95 -1.62 2.08 11.96
N ASP A 96 -2.21 1.24 12.80
CA ASP A 96 -1.61 0.84 14.07
C ASP A 96 -0.59 -0.31 13.90
N THR A 97 0.01 -0.74 15.01
CA THR A 97 0.99 -1.83 15.04
C THR A 97 0.41 -3.14 14.49
N ALA A 98 -0.86 -3.45 14.75
CA ALA A 98 -1.47 -4.70 14.31
C ALA A 98 -1.66 -4.71 12.78
N VAL A 99 -2.09 -3.58 12.20
CA VAL A 99 -2.15 -3.41 10.75
C VAL A 99 -0.78 -3.58 10.10
N ARG A 100 0.27 -2.95 10.66
CA ARG A 100 1.64 -3.05 10.13
C ARG A 100 2.16 -4.48 10.14
N GLU A 101 1.95 -5.22 11.23
CA GLU A 101 2.40 -6.61 11.33
C GLU A 101 1.65 -7.53 10.37
N LYS A 102 0.33 -7.37 10.21
CA LYS A 102 -0.44 -8.15 9.21
C LYS A 102 0.07 -7.94 7.80
N LEU A 103 0.25 -6.69 7.38
CA LEU A 103 0.73 -6.36 6.04
C LEU A 103 2.16 -6.86 5.80
N LYS A 104 3.02 -6.78 6.82
CA LYS A 104 4.38 -7.34 6.77
C LYS A 104 4.36 -8.85 6.57
N GLN A 105 3.48 -9.57 7.26
CA GLN A 105 3.32 -11.02 7.09
C GLN A 105 2.83 -11.37 5.67
N GLN A 106 1.83 -10.65 5.14
CA GLN A 106 1.34 -10.82 3.77
C GLN A 106 2.47 -10.63 2.74
N ALA A 107 3.29 -9.58 2.91
CA ALA A 107 4.42 -9.32 2.02
C ALA A 107 5.52 -10.40 2.08
N GLN A 108 5.72 -11.03 3.24
CA GLN A 108 6.71 -12.12 3.41
C GLN A 108 6.22 -13.45 2.82
N GLN A 109 4.92 -13.75 2.91
CA GLN A 109 4.33 -14.96 2.33
C GLN A 109 4.53 -14.99 0.81
N ALA A 110 4.31 -13.85 0.12
CA ALA A 110 4.51 -13.72 -1.32
C ALA A 110 5.98 -13.80 -1.79
N GLN A 111 6.95 -13.78 -0.88
CA GLN A 111 8.37 -14.02 -1.19
C GLN A 111 8.75 -15.51 -1.11
N GLN A 112 7.90 -16.32 -0.48
CA GLN A 112 8.11 -17.76 -0.26
C GLN A 112 7.29 -18.62 -1.23
N GLU A 113 6.32 -18.03 -1.95
CA GLU A 113 5.61 -18.71 -3.04
C GLU A 113 6.61 -19.09 -4.15
N PRO A 114 6.70 -20.37 -4.54
CA PRO A 114 7.57 -20.79 -5.63
C PRO A 114 7.14 -20.08 -6.92
N SER A 115 8.11 -19.60 -7.70
CA SER A 115 7.87 -19.09 -9.05
C SER A 115 7.23 -20.20 -9.88
N ASN A 116 5.93 -20.12 -10.09
CA ASN A 116 5.24 -20.97 -11.04
C ASN A 116 5.47 -20.37 -12.44
N ASP A 117 6.74 -20.29 -12.84
CA ASP A 117 7.12 -20.15 -14.23
C ASP A 117 6.85 -21.51 -14.87
N GLY A 118 5.58 -21.72 -15.21
CA GLY A 118 5.11 -22.87 -15.95
C GLY A 118 5.65 -22.82 -17.38
N ASP A 119 6.93 -23.12 -17.56
CA ASP A 119 7.43 -23.71 -18.78
C ASP A 119 6.89 -25.15 -18.82
N GLY A 120 5.76 -25.33 -19.50
CA GLY A 120 5.04 -26.59 -19.51
C GLY A 120 4.20 -26.79 -20.78
N ILE A 121 4.91 -26.99 -21.90
CA ILE A 121 4.49 -27.51 -23.23
C ILE A 121 3.84 -26.49 -24.18
#